data_AF-A0A1Q6YFF1-F1
#
_entry.id   AF-A0A1Q6YFF1-F1
#
_cell.length_a   1.000
_cell.length_b   1.000
_cell.length_c   1.000
_cell.angle_alpha   90.00
_cell.angle_beta   90.00
_cell.angle_gamma   90.00
#
_symmetry.space_group_name_H-M   'P 1'
#
loop_
_entity.id
_entity.type
_entity.pdbx_description
1 polymer ?
#
loop_
_entity_poly.entity_id
_entity_poly.type
_entity_poly.pdbx_seq_one_letter_code
_entity_poly.pdbx_strand_id
1 'polypeptide(L)'
;MPSPNEKLAESLDELKALQQGNRRVFRSDDLSRVHRERLVENGFLQEVMKGWLISSSPDSQVGESTPWHASFWEFCARYCDERFGEQWHLSPEQSLFLHGERTVIPDQLVVHSPKATNNDIQLLFGTTLYDLKVAEMPATAALLVKDGLRLFTPAAALVRVPESFFQLYPIESQVVMASLGDVSDVLRLLLNGGHSAKAGYLAKAFRQTGRGDLADEILRAMKGAGYDVRESSPFEAGHIFKRPPRPTAPIVARVEMLWESMRGPVLATFPKPPGLPADNEAYLRYVGEIYRTDAYHSLSIEGYTVTPALVERVRQGGWDPEHDAGDRRNRDALAARGYWQAFQLVKKGVEKVIAGENAPALARTVHNDWYRELFQPCVTAGLMEAGVLAGYRNIPVYLRGSRYIPPRWEAVRDAMPAFFDLLEKEPEPSVRAVLGHWLFGYIHPYPDGNGRMARFLMNVMLASGGYPWTVIRIRDRKSYLSAMDRASIEMDIHPFAAFIVRRVQWRLEQHDLTFLAPQEAVVPERDIVFFYGHDGEAWVRCAISREALDDHFHGDGKDKLEVFRANREVIEQEVRRKYIAGDTEMDGSVLIRADDLPE
;
A
#
# COMPACT_ATOMS: atom_id res chain seq x y z
N MET A 1 -6.50 -21.21 -43.15
CA MET A 1 -6.92 -19.98 -42.47
C MET A 1 -6.24 -19.94 -41.11
N PRO A 2 -5.70 -18.80 -40.66
CA PRO A 2 -5.07 -18.72 -39.35
C PRO A 2 -6.10 -19.01 -38.24
N SER A 3 -5.65 -19.76 -37.24
CA SER A 3 -6.40 -20.11 -36.03
C SER A 3 -6.72 -18.87 -35.19
N PRO A 4 -7.72 -18.94 -34.29
CA PRO A 4 -8.01 -17.86 -33.35
C PRO A 4 -6.79 -17.41 -32.53
N ASN A 5 -5.92 -18.35 -32.15
CA ASN A 5 -4.70 -18.06 -31.38
C ASN A 5 -3.64 -17.32 -32.19
N GLU A 6 -3.43 -17.72 -33.46
CA GLU A 6 -2.50 -17.01 -34.36
C GLU A 6 -2.98 -15.59 -34.64
N LYS A 7 -4.29 -15.40 -34.81
CA LYS A 7 -4.92 -14.09 -34.97
C LYS A 7 -4.75 -13.24 -33.70
N LEU A 8 -4.93 -13.81 -32.52
CA LEU A 8 -4.73 -13.08 -31.27
C LEU A 8 -3.25 -12.68 -31.11
N ALA A 9 -2.32 -13.60 -31.37
CA ALA A 9 -0.88 -13.32 -31.34
C ALA A 9 -0.49 -12.15 -32.24
N GLU A 10 -0.98 -12.13 -33.49
CA GLU A 10 -0.77 -11.01 -34.42
C GLU A 10 -1.26 -9.66 -33.83
N SER A 11 -2.40 -9.66 -33.13
CA SER A 11 -2.93 -8.42 -32.51
C SER A 11 -2.15 -8.02 -31.27
N LEU A 12 -1.59 -8.99 -30.54
CA LEU A 12 -0.71 -8.73 -29.40
C LEU A 12 0.64 -8.14 -29.85
N ASP A 13 1.16 -8.56 -31.00
CA ASP A 13 2.38 -7.98 -31.58
C ASP A 13 2.18 -6.50 -31.96
N GLU A 14 1.04 -6.17 -32.58
CA GLU A 14 0.63 -4.78 -32.87
C GLU A 14 0.50 -3.96 -31.58
N LEU A 15 -0.18 -4.50 -30.56
CA LEU A 15 -0.32 -3.82 -29.27
C LEU A 15 1.04 -3.60 -28.59
N LYS A 16 1.92 -4.60 -28.61
CA LYS A 16 3.27 -4.52 -28.03
C LYS A 16 4.11 -3.45 -28.71
N ALA A 17 3.99 -3.28 -30.03
CA ALA A 17 4.65 -2.21 -30.76
C ALA A 17 4.18 -0.83 -30.30
N LEU A 18 2.86 -0.67 -30.06
CA LEU A 18 2.30 0.58 -29.53
C LEU A 18 2.68 0.85 -28.06
N GLN A 19 2.93 -0.20 -27.27
CA GLN A 19 3.30 -0.09 -25.85
C GLN A 19 4.78 0.28 -25.62
N GLN A 20 5.57 0.48 -26.67
CA GLN A 20 6.94 0.97 -26.55
C GLN A 20 7.00 2.27 -25.72
N GLY A 21 8.02 2.39 -24.86
CA GLY A 21 8.17 3.54 -23.96
C GLY A 21 7.16 3.56 -22.80
N ASN A 22 6.58 2.42 -22.42
CA ASN A 22 5.58 2.27 -21.35
C ASN A 22 4.25 2.99 -21.62
N ARG A 23 3.91 3.22 -22.89
CA ARG A 23 2.65 3.82 -23.29
C ARG A 23 1.47 2.91 -22.95
N ARG A 24 0.43 3.46 -22.32
CA ARG A 24 -0.79 2.71 -21.96
C ARG A 24 -2.06 3.26 -22.59
N VAL A 25 -2.01 4.44 -23.21
CA VAL A 25 -3.20 5.11 -23.75
C VAL A 25 -3.16 5.17 -25.27
N PHE A 26 -4.25 4.76 -25.92
CA PHE A 26 -4.35 4.63 -27.37
C PHE A 26 -5.60 5.33 -27.92
N ARG A 27 -5.47 5.90 -29.12
CA ARG A 27 -6.60 6.34 -29.93
C ARG A 27 -7.16 5.13 -30.67
N SER A 28 -8.46 5.12 -30.92
CA SER A 28 -9.08 4.02 -31.66
C SER A 28 -8.53 3.83 -33.07
N ASP A 29 -7.91 4.87 -33.66
CA ASP A 29 -7.30 4.85 -34.99
C ASP A 29 -5.82 4.42 -34.98
N ASP A 30 -5.23 4.20 -33.80
CA ASP A 30 -3.87 3.63 -33.68
C ASP A 30 -3.85 2.13 -34.04
N LEU A 31 -5.02 1.48 -34.06
CA LEU A 31 -5.18 0.07 -34.36
C LEU A 31 -6.23 -0.11 -35.47
N SER A 32 -6.01 -1.09 -36.33
CA SER A 32 -7.06 -1.51 -37.26
C SER A 32 -8.30 -1.97 -36.48
N ARG A 33 -9.49 -1.80 -37.07
CA ARG A 33 -10.75 -2.25 -36.45
C ARG A 33 -10.68 -3.70 -35.97
N VAL A 34 -10.05 -4.57 -36.77
CA VAL A 34 -9.91 -6.00 -36.51
C VAL A 34 -9.05 -6.28 -35.28
N HIS A 35 -7.89 -5.62 -35.15
CA HIS A 35 -7.02 -5.80 -33.98
C HIS A 35 -7.65 -5.20 -32.73
N ARG A 36 -8.26 -4.01 -32.85
CA ARG A 36 -8.93 -3.34 -31.74
C ARG A 36 -10.07 -4.17 -31.15
N GLU A 37 -11.00 -4.63 -31.98
CA GLU A 37 -12.14 -5.44 -31.51
C GLU A 37 -11.64 -6.72 -30.84
N ARG A 38 -10.66 -7.41 -31.44
CA ARG A 38 -10.06 -8.63 -30.87
C ARG A 38 -9.39 -8.39 -29.53
N LEU A 39 -8.61 -7.32 -29.38
CA LEU A 39 -7.91 -7.01 -28.13
C LEU A 39 -8.87 -6.59 -27.01
N VAL A 40 -9.94 -5.87 -27.33
CA VAL A 40 -10.99 -5.51 -26.38
C VAL A 40 -11.77 -6.74 -25.94
N GLU A 41 -12.20 -7.59 -26.89
CA GLU A 41 -12.91 -8.83 -26.60
C GLU A 41 -12.10 -9.78 -25.70
N ASN A 42 -10.78 -9.77 -25.83
CA ASN A 42 -9.87 -10.60 -25.03
C ASN A 42 -9.29 -9.87 -23.80
N GLY A 43 -9.80 -8.68 -23.44
CA GLY A 43 -9.45 -7.99 -22.19
C GLY A 43 -8.07 -7.31 -22.14
N PHE A 44 -7.34 -7.25 -23.25
CA PHE A 44 -6.05 -6.55 -23.34
C PHE A 44 -6.19 -5.04 -23.52
N LEU A 45 -7.36 -4.58 -23.99
CA LEU A 45 -7.72 -3.18 -24.07
C LEU A 45 -9.06 -2.91 -23.41
N GLN A 46 -9.20 -1.75 -22.80
CA GLN A 46 -10.45 -1.25 -22.22
C GLN A 46 -10.79 0.10 -22.84
N GLU A 47 -12.03 0.29 -23.27
CA GLU A 47 -12.52 1.60 -23.73
C GLU A 47 -12.77 2.52 -22.55
N VAL A 48 -12.24 3.74 -22.62
CA VAL A 48 -12.48 4.80 -21.61
C VAL A 48 -13.69 5.63 -22.02
N MET A 49 -13.66 6.08 -23.28
CA MET A 49 -14.71 6.84 -23.94
C MET A 49 -14.54 6.70 -25.46
N LYS A 50 -15.54 7.10 -26.23
CA LYS A 50 -15.50 7.02 -27.70
C LYS A 50 -14.19 7.57 -28.27
N GLY A 51 -13.43 6.71 -28.96
CA GLY A 51 -12.17 7.08 -29.61
C GLY A 51 -10.92 6.89 -28.74
N TRP A 52 -11.07 6.43 -27.49
CA TRP A 52 -9.97 6.31 -26.53
C TRP A 52 -9.98 4.97 -25.78
N LEU A 53 -8.81 4.34 -25.77
CA LEU A 53 -8.57 3.02 -25.20
C LEU A 53 -7.39 3.07 -24.24
N ILE A 54 -7.37 2.17 -23.26
CA ILE A 54 -6.24 1.95 -22.36
C ILE A 54 -5.82 0.48 -22.37
N SER A 55 -4.55 0.24 -22.05
CA SER A 55 -4.05 -1.10 -21.77
C SER A 55 -4.75 -1.69 -20.55
N SER A 56 -5.12 -2.96 -20.64
CA SER A 56 -5.67 -3.77 -19.55
C SER A 56 -5.01 -5.15 -19.53
N SER A 57 -5.36 -5.97 -18.53
CA SER A 57 -4.98 -7.38 -18.45
C SER A 57 -6.23 -8.25 -18.53
N PRO A 58 -6.19 -9.40 -19.24
CA PRO A 58 -7.26 -10.40 -19.21
C PRO A 58 -7.50 -10.99 -17.81
N ASP A 59 -6.48 -10.94 -16.93
CA ASP A 59 -6.57 -11.43 -15.55
C ASP A 59 -7.23 -10.41 -14.61
N SER A 60 -7.48 -9.18 -15.07
CA SER A 60 -8.18 -8.16 -14.30
C SER A 60 -9.62 -8.58 -14.07
N GLN A 61 -10.11 -8.46 -12.84
CA GLN A 61 -11.52 -8.76 -12.56
C GLN A 61 -12.43 -7.74 -13.25
N VAL A 62 -13.60 -8.17 -13.72
CA VAL A 62 -14.60 -7.25 -14.29
C VAL A 62 -14.95 -6.20 -13.25
N GLY A 63 -14.76 -4.92 -13.59
CA GLY A 63 -14.96 -3.79 -12.67
C GLY A 63 -13.74 -3.44 -11.81
N GLU A 64 -12.57 -4.01 -12.07
CA GLU A 64 -11.32 -3.61 -11.43
C GLU A 64 -10.81 -2.26 -11.96
N SER A 65 -10.52 -1.31 -11.06
CA SER A 65 -10.11 0.05 -11.40
C SER A 65 -8.61 0.24 -11.67
N THR A 66 -7.78 -0.77 -11.38
CA THR A 66 -6.31 -0.69 -11.49
C THR A 66 -5.81 -0.27 -12.88
N PRO A 67 -6.30 -0.84 -14.01
CA PRO A 67 -5.87 -0.43 -15.34
C PRO A 67 -6.16 1.05 -15.64
N TRP A 68 -7.33 1.52 -15.20
CA TRP A 68 -7.71 2.93 -15.32
C TRP A 68 -6.80 3.82 -14.49
N HIS A 69 -6.59 3.48 -13.22
CA HIS A 69 -5.74 4.26 -12.34
C HIS A 69 -4.29 4.34 -12.84
N ALA A 70 -3.78 3.25 -13.41
CA ALA A 70 -2.45 3.21 -14.01
C ALA A 70 -2.29 4.07 -15.27
N SER A 71 -3.41 4.39 -15.93
CA SER A 71 -3.47 5.13 -17.19
C SER A 71 -4.01 6.54 -17.03
N PHE A 72 -4.58 6.91 -15.87
CA PHE A 72 -5.32 8.14 -15.64
C PHE A 72 -4.54 9.40 -16.05
N TRP A 73 -3.34 9.59 -15.51
CA TRP A 73 -2.53 10.79 -15.77
C TRP A 73 -2.06 10.86 -17.22
N GLU A 74 -1.64 9.73 -17.80
CA GLU A 74 -1.27 9.65 -19.22
C GLU A 74 -2.49 9.96 -20.11
N PHE A 75 -3.67 9.45 -19.74
CA PHE A 75 -4.90 9.69 -20.49
C PHE A 75 -5.24 11.17 -20.49
N CYS A 76 -5.23 11.81 -19.32
CA CYS A 76 -5.53 13.23 -19.21
C CYS A 76 -4.53 14.08 -20.01
N ALA A 77 -3.22 13.79 -19.93
CA ALA A 77 -2.21 14.49 -20.71
C ALA A 77 -2.48 14.37 -22.22
N ARG A 78 -2.63 13.14 -22.74
CA ARG A 78 -2.84 12.89 -24.17
C ARG A 78 -4.18 13.42 -24.66
N TYR A 79 -5.23 13.28 -23.87
CA TYR A 79 -6.55 13.82 -24.19
C TYR A 79 -6.50 15.34 -24.34
N CYS A 80 -5.86 16.03 -23.39
CA CYS A 80 -5.74 17.47 -23.43
C CYS A 80 -4.82 17.97 -24.55
N ASP A 81 -3.73 17.25 -24.85
CA ASP A 81 -2.87 17.55 -26.00
C ASP A 81 -3.62 17.42 -27.34
N GLU A 82 -4.38 16.35 -27.52
CA GLU A 82 -5.21 16.15 -28.73
C GLU A 82 -6.26 17.26 -28.87
N ARG A 83 -6.92 17.62 -27.76
CA ARG A 83 -8.06 18.56 -27.78
C ARG A 83 -7.62 20.02 -27.84
N PHE A 84 -6.54 20.39 -27.16
CA PHE A 84 -6.15 21.79 -26.93
C PHE A 84 -4.78 22.14 -27.51
N GLY A 85 -4.01 21.16 -27.97
CA GLY A 85 -2.60 21.33 -28.32
C GLY A 85 -1.80 21.69 -27.07
N GLU A 86 -0.94 22.70 -27.15
CA GLU A 86 -0.15 23.12 -25.99
C GLU A 86 -0.85 24.14 -25.07
N GLN A 87 -2.06 24.56 -25.44
CA GLN A 87 -2.79 25.64 -24.76
C GLN A 87 -3.69 25.11 -23.65
N TRP A 88 -3.14 24.30 -22.75
CA TRP A 88 -3.84 23.86 -21.54
C TRP A 88 -2.91 23.75 -20.34
N HIS A 89 -3.46 23.76 -19.14
CA HIS A 89 -2.73 23.46 -17.91
C HIS A 89 -3.69 22.95 -16.83
N LEU A 90 -3.17 22.25 -15.82
CA LEU A 90 -3.94 21.91 -14.62
C LEU A 90 -4.19 23.15 -13.76
N SER A 91 -5.23 23.10 -12.93
CA SER A 91 -5.49 24.16 -11.95
C SER A 91 -4.30 24.38 -10.98
N PRO A 92 -4.19 25.55 -10.33
CA PRO A 92 -3.18 25.79 -9.30
C PRO A 92 -3.20 24.74 -8.18
N GLU A 93 -4.38 24.32 -7.74
CA GLU A 93 -4.59 23.33 -6.68
C GLU A 93 -4.05 21.96 -7.08
N GLN A 94 -4.37 21.49 -8.29
CA GLN A 94 -3.88 20.21 -8.78
C GLN A 94 -2.39 20.21 -9.05
N SER A 95 -1.85 21.33 -9.51
CA SER A 95 -0.40 21.53 -9.61
C SER A 95 0.24 21.42 -8.22
N LEU A 96 -0.36 22.01 -7.19
CA LEU A 96 0.17 21.99 -5.83
C LEU A 96 0.08 20.60 -5.18
N PHE A 97 -0.99 19.84 -5.42
CA PHE A 97 -1.08 18.44 -4.99
C PHE A 97 0.05 17.59 -5.58
N LEU A 98 0.32 17.70 -6.88
CA LEU A 98 1.37 16.94 -7.55
C LEU A 98 2.78 17.35 -7.10
N HIS A 99 3.02 18.64 -6.84
CA HIS A 99 4.29 19.12 -6.25
C HIS A 99 4.45 18.71 -4.78
N GLY A 100 3.34 18.55 -4.07
CA GLY A 100 3.28 18.05 -2.70
C GLY A 100 3.36 16.54 -2.57
N GLU A 101 3.71 15.82 -3.65
CA GLU A 101 3.77 14.35 -3.75
C GLU A 101 2.46 13.66 -3.32
N ARG A 102 1.32 14.35 -3.49
CA ARG A 102 -0.01 13.77 -3.32
C ARG A 102 -0.45 13.18 -4.65
N THR A 103 -0.22 11.88 -4.80
CA THR A 103 -0.44 11.08 -6.01
C THR A 103 -1.79 10.38 -6.06
N VAL A 104 -2.74 10.80 -5.22
CA VAL A 104 -4.12 10.27 -5.22
C VAL A 104 -4.84 10.74 -6.48
N ILE A 105 -5.50 9.82 -7.19
CA ILE A 105 -6.35 10.15 -8.34
C ILE A 105 -7.58 10.93 -7.85
N PRO A 106 -7.82 12.15 -8.36
CA PRO A 106 -8.96 12.95 -7.95
C PRO A 106 -10.26 12.42 -8.54
N ASP A 107 -11.38 12.67 -7.85
CA ASP A 107 -12.72 12.42 -8.41
C ASP A 107 -12.99 13.32 -9.63
N GLN A 108 -12.48 14.55 -9.64
CA GLN A 108 -12.54 15.45 -10.78
C GLN A 108 -11.19 16.10 -11.06
N LEU A 109 -10.70 15.97 -12.30
CA LEU A 109 -9.53 16.69 -12.81
C LEU A 109 -9.97 18.04 -13.40
N VAL A 110 -9.35 19.16 -13.00
CA VAL A 110 -9.70 20.49 -13.51
C VAL A 110 -8.60 20.98 -14.45
N VAL A 111 -8.95 21.08 -15.73
CA VAL A 111 -8.05 21.50 -16.81
C VAL A 111 -8.49 22.86 -17.33
N HIS A 112 -7.57 23.80 -17.41
CA HIS A 112 -7.82 25.13 -17.94
C HIS A 112 -7.32 25.22 -19.38
N SER A 113 -8.10 25.81 -20.28
CA SER A 113 -7.65 26.14 -21.64
C SER A 113 -8.44 27.32 -22.22
N PRO A 114 -7.83 28.21 -23.03
CA PRO A 114 -8.57 29.16 -23.84
C PRO A 114 -9.51 28.52 -24.87
N LYS A 115 -9.23 27.26 -25.23
CA LYS A 115 -10.01 26.44 -26.17
C LYS A 115 -11.06 25.57 -25.48
N ALA A 116 -11.12 25.55 -24.15
CA ALA A 116 -12.08 24.75 -23.42
C ALA A 116 -13.51 25.32 -23.54
N THR A 117 -14.48 24.48 -23.16
CA THR A 117 -15.91 24.74 -23.38
C THR A 117 -16.77 24.58 -22.12
N ASN A 118 -16.17 24.43 -20.93
CA ASN A 118 -16.85 24.28 -19.63
C ASN A 118 -17.67 22.99 -19.51
N ASN A 119 -17.18 21.90 -20.09
CA ASN A 119 -17.78 20.57 -20.04
C ASN A 119 -17.21 19.72 -18.93
N ASP A 120 -18.07 18.87 -18.36
CA ASP A 120 -17.68 17.78 -17.48
C ASP A 120 -17.66 16.48 -18.28
N ILE A 121 -16.46 15.93 -18.50
CA ILE A 121 -16.24 14.71 -19.26
C ILE A 121 -16.24 13.55 -18.27
N GLN A 122 -17.25 12.69 -18.39
CA GLN A 122 -17.35 11.47 -17.59
C GLN A 122 -16.30 10.45 -18.05
N LEU A 123 -15.55 9.91 -17.10
CA LEU A 123 -14.53 8.89 -17.32
C LEU A 123 -14.86 7.63 -16.51
N LEU A 124 -13.97 6.65 -16.53
CA LEU A 124 -14.19 5.38 -15.83
C LEU A 124 -14.18 5.57 -14.31
N PHE A 125 -14.86 4.65 -13.62
CA PHE A 125 -14.84 4.51 -12.15
C PHE A 125 -15.22 5.79 -11.36
N GLY A 126 -16.15 6.58 -11.90
CA GLY A 126 -16.67 7.77 -11.23
C GLY A 126 -15.72 8.96 -11.25
N THR A 127 -14.62 8.89 -12.02
CA THR A 127 -13.73 10.03 -12.25
C THR A 127 -14.23 10.91 -13.38
N THR A 128 -13.92 12.21 -13.33
CA THR A 128 -14.29 13.17 -14.38
C THR A 128 -13.14 14.11 -14.73
N LEU A 129 -13.21 14.71 -15.93
CA LEU A 129 -12.34 15.80 -16.36
C LEU A 129 -13.20 17.01 -16.71
N TYR A 130 -13.02 18.10 -15.98
CA TYR A 130 -13.71 19.36 -16.21
C TYR A 130 -12.81 20.33 -17.00
N ASP A 131 -13.24 20.70 -18.21
CA ASP A 131 -12.51 21.64 -19.07
C ASP A 131 -12.95 23.09 -18.85
N LEU A 132 -12.27 23.82 -17.96
CA LEU A 132 -12.58 25.21 -17.65
C LEU A 132 -11.99 26.16 -18.69
N LYS A 133 -12.85 26.99 -19.29
CA LYS A 133 -12.44 28.04 -20.22
C LYS A 133 -11.81 29.20 -19.47
N VAL A 134 -10.58 29.54 -19.85
CA VAL A 134 -9.86 30.73 -19.39
C VAL A 134 -9.66 31.72 -20.54
N ALA A 135 -9.43 33.00 -20.24
CA ALA A 135 -9.25 34.01 -21.29
C ALA A 135 -7.93 33.81 -22.06
N GLU A 136 -6.84 33.54 -21.32
CA GLU A 136 -5.50 33.42 -21.86
C GLU A 136 -4.68 32.39 -21.09
N MET A 137 -3.61 31.90 -21.72
CA MET A 137 -2.63 31.06 -21.04
C MET A 137 -1.81 31.90 -20.05
N PRO A 138 -1.43 31.33 -18.89
CA PRO A 138 -0.43 31.94 -18.02
C PRO A 138 0.89 32.19 -18.75
N ALA A 139 1.69 33.12 -18.25
CA ALA A 139 3.05 33.33 -18.74
C ALA A 139 3.84 32.01 -18.73
N THR A 140 4.63 31.74 -19.77
CA THR A 140 5.37 30.48 -19.93
C THR A 140 6.25 30.15 -18.72
N ALA A 141 6.86 31.16 -18.09
CA ALA A 141 7.70 30.99 -16.90
C ALA A 141 6.92 30.55 -15.64
N ALA A 142 5.59 30.67 -15.64
CA ALA A 142 4.74 30.21 -14.55
C ALA A 142 4.32 28.74 -14.71
N LEU A 143 4.63 28.10 -15.85
CA LEU A 143 4.27 26.73 -16.17
C LEU A 143 5.52 25.86 -16.35
N LEU A 144 5.37 24.56 -16.09
CA LEU A 144 6.34 23.53 -16.42
C LEU A 144 5.62 22.28 -16.95
N VAL A 145 6.34 21.44 -17.70
CA VAL A 145 5.84 20.14 -18.14
C VAL A 145 6.50 19.05 -17.30
N LYS A 146 5.70 18.22 -16.64
CA LYS A 146 6.14 17.03 -15.89
C LYS A 146 5.26 15.87 -16.31
N ASP A 147 5.87 14.82 -16.85
CA ASP A 147 5.15 13.60 -17.27
C ASP A 147 4.01 13.84 -18.28
N GLY A 148 4.24 14.78 -19.21
CA GLY A 148 3.25 15.22 -20.18
C GLY A 148 2.18 16.17 -19.62
N LEU A 149 2.11 16.35 -18.30
CA LEU A 149 1.19 17.28 -17.65
C LEU A 149 1.78 18.70 -17.64
N ARG A 150 0.96 19.69 -18.02
CA ARG A 150 1.27 21.12 -17.89
C ARG A 150 0.81 21.63 -16.53
N LEU A 151 1.76 21.93 -15.66
CA LEU A 151 1.54 22.33 -14.26
C LEU A 151 1.99 23.77 -14.03
N PHE A 152 1.39 24.45 -13.07
CA PHE A 152 2.04 25.64 -12.50
C PHE A 152 3.35 25.25 -11.82
N THR A 153 4.37 26.11 -11.88
CA THR A 153 5.58 25.95 -11.05
C THR A 153 5.21 25.98 -9.56
N PRO A 154 6.01 25.40 -8.64
CA PRO A 154 5.75 25.47 -7.20
C PRO A 154 5.43 26.89 -6.69
N ALA A 155 6.24 27.88 -7.11
CA ALA A 155 6.04 29.27 -6.76
C ALA A 155 4.72 29.83 -7.34
N ALA A 156 4.43 29.55 -8.61
CA ALA A 156 3.20 30.01 -9.25
C ALA A 156 1.95 29.38 -8.65
N ALA A 157 2.00 28.09 -8.30
CA ALA A 157 0.91 27.39 -7.64
C ALA A 157 0.62 28.02 -6.27
N LEU A 158 1.66 28.22 -5.41
CA LEU A 158 1.50 28.84 -4.09
C LEU A 158 0.89 30.24 -4.12
N VAL A 159 1.27 31.05 -5.11
CA VAL A 159 0.73 32.41 -5.28
C VAL A 159 -0.73 32.37 -5.75
N ARG A 160 -1.13 31.37 -6.55
CA ARG A 160 -2.43 31.32 -7.23
C ARG A 160 -3.50 30.51 -6.52
N VAL A 161 -3.16 29.53 -5.68
CA VAL A 161 -4.16 28.79 -4.92
C VAL A 161 -4.94 29.72 -3.97
N PRO A 162 -6.23 29.45 -3.72
CA PRO A 162 -7.01 30.21 -2.75
C PRO A 162 -6.43 30.04 -1.35
N GLU A 163 -6.62 31.03 -0.48
CA GLU A 163 -6.11 30.98 0.90
C GLU A 163 -6.70 29.80 1.69
N SER A 164 -7.97 29.45 1.44
CA SER A 164 -8.62 28.27 2.03
C SER A 164 -7.90 26.95 1.74
N PHE A 165 -7.11 26.88 0.66
CA PHE A 165 -6.32 25.69 0.32
C PHE A 165 -5.32 25.34 1.44
N PHE A 166 -4.68 26.34 2.05
CA PHE A 166 -3.67 26.13 3.09
C PHE A 166 -4.28 25.50 4.35
N GLN A 167 -5.55 25.80 4.63
CA GLN A 167 -6.28 25.27 5.77
C GLN A 167 -6.81 23.86 5.50
N LEU A 168 -7.31 23.60 4.28
CA LEU A 168 -7.85 22.30 3.88
C LEU A 168 -6.75 21.26 3.61
N TYR A 169 -5.60 21.71 3.09
CA TYR A 169 -4.49 20.86 2.67
C TYR A 169 -3.16 21.38 3.23
N PRO A 170 -2.99 21.38 4.58
CA PRO A 170 -1.81 21.96 5.22
C PRO A 170 -0.55 21.17 4.91
N ILE A 171 -0.64 19.83 4.78
CA ILE A 171 0.52 18.98 4.44
C ILE A 171 1.04 19.34 3.05
N GLU A 172 0.20 19.32 2.02
CA GLU A 172 0.65 19.60 0.64
C GLU A 172 1.22 21.01 0.51
N SER A 173 0.58 21.99 1.14
CA SER A 173 1.06 23.38 1.14
C SER A 173 2.45 23.48 1.76
N GLN A 174 2.66 22.85 2.92
CA GLN A 174 3.94 22.90 3.63
C GLN A 174 5.02 22.05 2.98
N VAL A 175 4.68 20.94 2.33
CA VAL A 175 5.63 20.15 1.52
C VAL A 175 6.15 20.98 0.35
N VAL A 176 5.29 21.71 -0.35
CA VAL A 176 5.71 22.57 -1.47
C VAL A 176 6.53 23.75 -0.98
N MET A 177 6.14 24.38 0.13
CA MET A 177 6.99 25.38 0.80
C MET A 177 8.31 24.76 1.30
N ALA A 178 8.31 23.46 1.61
CA ALA A 178 9.47 22.73 2.10
C ALA A 178 10.53 22.44 1.02
N SER A 179 10.14 22.47 -0.24
CA SER A 179 11.05 22.26 -1.35
C SER A 179 11.71 23.55 -1.85
N LEU A 180 11.18 24.72 -1.46
CA LEU A 180 11.73 26.02 -1.89
C LEU A 180 13.01 26.37 -1.12
N GLY A 181 14.08 26.62 -1.91
CA GLY A 181 15.37 27.13 -1.46
C GLY A 181 15.31 28.59 -1.02
N ASP A 182 14.78 29.40 -1.91
CA ASP A 182 14.60 30.84 -1.79
C ASP A 182 13.19 31.24 -2.27
N VAL A 183 12.90 32.55 -2.23
CA VAL A 183 11.60 33.11 -2.62
C VAL A 183 11.68 33.95 -3.90
N SER A 184 12.75 33.88 -4.69
CA SER A 184 12.94 34.76 -5.86
C SER A 184 11.81 34.64 -6.88
N ASP A 185 11.38 33.42 -7.19
CA ASP A 185 10.30 33.18 -8.14
C ASP A 185 8.93 33.55 -7.55
N VAL A 186 8.73 33.31 -6.24
CA VAL A 186 7.53 33.76 -5.53
C VAL A 186 7.45 35.29 -5.55
N LEU A 187 8.55 35.97 -5.24
CA LEU A 187 8.67 37.42 -5.23
C LEU A 187 8.42 38.03 -6.60
N ARG A 188 9.01 37.47 -7.66
CA ARG A 188 8.79 37.97 -9.02
C ARG A 188 7.30 37.98 -9.39
N LEU A 189 6.57 36.93 -9.01
CA LEU A 189 5.13 36.83 -9.24
C LEU A 189 4.33 37.81 -8.36
N LEU A 190 4.68 37.92 -7.08
CA LEU A 190 4.00 38.83 -6.15
C LEU A 190 4.19 40.30 -6.54
N LEU A 191 5.41 40.70 -6.91
CA LEU A 191 5.78 42.05 -7.30
C LEU A 191 5.14 42.44 -8.62
N ASN A 192 5.30 41.62 -9.67
CA ASN A 192 4.75 41.94 -10.99
C ASN A 192 3.22 41.94 -11.00
N GLY A 193 2.58 41.15 -10.14
CA GLY A 193 1.12 41.09 -9.99
C GLY A 193 0.53 42.05 -8.96
N GLY A 194 1.35 42.77 -8.20
CA GLY A 194 0.89 43.64 -7.10
C GLY A 194 0.11 42.91 -6.01
N HIS A 195 0.43 41.64 -5.73
CA HIS A 195 -0.33 40.76 -4.85
C HIS A 195 0.00 40.96 -3.35
N SER A 196 -0.22 42.17 -2.83
CA SER A 196 0.19 42.53 -1.46
C SER A 196 -0.46 41.69 -0.34
N ALA A 197 -1.75 41.37 -0.47
CA ALA A 197 -2.46 40.51 0.49
C ALA A 197 -1.86 39.10 0.52
N LYS A 198 -1.71 38.48 -0.66
CA LYS A 198 -1.11 37.14 -0.80
C LYS A 198 0.35 37.12 -0.31
N ALA A 199 1.10 38.19 -0.53
CA ALA A 199 2.46 38.31 -0.03
C ALA A 199 2.52 38.25 1.51
N GLY A 200 1.62 38.98 2.19
CA GLY A 200 1.50 38.94 3.64
C GLY A 200 1.10 37.55 4.16
N TYR A 201 0.17 36.90 3.47
CA TYR A 201 -0.27 35.55 3.77
C TYR A 201 0.86 34.51 3.64
N LEU A 202 1.60 34.51 2.52
CA LEU A 202 2.73 33.61 2.30
C LEU A 202 3.92 33.91 3.23
N ALA A 203 4.21 35.19 3.51
CA ALA A 203 5.24 35.55 4.49
C ALA A 203 4.91 34.96 5.87
N LYS A 204 3.66 35.09 6.32
CA LYS A 204 3.23 34.49 7.58
C LYS A 204 3.31 32.96 7.54
N ALA A 205 2.96 32.33 6.42
CA ALA A 205 3.11 30.89 6.20
C ALA A 205 4.54 30.43 6.41
N PHE A 206 5.50 31.07 5.74
CA PHE A 206 6.92 30.73 5.87
C PHE A 206 7.41 30.94 7.29
N ARG A 207 6.99 32.04 7.94
CA ARG A 207 7.36 32.31 9.33
C ARG A 207 6.85 31.24 10.29
N GLN A 208 5.59 30.80 10.15
CA GLN A 208 5.00 29.75 10.98
C GLN A 208 5.68 28.39 10.79
N THR A 209 6.17 28.12 9.59
CA THR A 209 6.83 26.86 9.21
C THR A 209 8.35 26.90 9.37
N GLY A 210 8.87 27.86 10.15
CA GLY A 210 10.28 27.94 10.52
C GLY A 210 11.20 28.60 9.50
N ARG A 211 10.67 29.25 8.46
CA ARG A 211 11.42 30.00 7.43
C ARG A 211 11.20 31.51 7.56
N GLY A 212 11.54 32.05 8.74
CA GLY A 212 11.45 33.48 9.00
C GLY A 212 12.34 34.32 8.07
N ASP A 213 13.46 33.76 7.63
CA ASP A 213 14.36 34.35 6.62
C ASP A 213 13.62 34.68 5.32
N LEU A 214 12.88 33.72 4.77
CA LEU A 214 12.10 33.89 3.55
C LEU A 214 10.93 34.84 3.74
N ALA A 215 10.27 34.78 4.91
CA ALA A 215 9.20 35.69 5.26
C ALA A 215 9.68 37.15 5.28
N ASP A 216 10.81 37.41 5.92
CA ASP A 216 11.39 38.75 6.04
C ASP A 216 11.85 39.29 4.67
N GLU A 217 12.37 38.43 3.80
CA GLU A 217 12.72 38.77 2.42
C GLU A 217 11.47 39.19 1.61
N ILE A 218 10.38 38.41 1.69
CA ILE A 218 9.11 38.74 1.03
C ILE A 218 8.62 40.13 1.46
N LEU A 219 8.55 40.35 2.78
CA LEU A 219 8.06 41.61 3.35
C LEU A 219 8.95 42.80 2.96
N ARG A 220 10.27 42.63 2.99
CA ARG A 220 11.23 43.69 2.65
C ARG A 220 11.12 44.09 1.18
N ALA A 221 11.10 43.12 0.27
CA ALA A 221 11.04 43.39 -1.16
C ALA A 221 9.71 44.06 -1.56
N MET A 222 8.58 43.56 -1.06
CA MET A 222 7.27 44.13 -1.36
C MET A 222 7.13 45.57 -0.82
N LYS A 223 7.56 45.82 0.43
CA LYS A 223 7.56 47.18 1.00
C LYS A 223 8.52 48.11 0.26
N GLY A 224 9.69 47.60 -0.13
CA GLY A 224 10.67 48.35 -0.95
C GLY A 224 10.13 48.77 -2.31
N ALA A 225 9.21 47.98 -2.88
CA ALA A 225 8.48 48.31 -4.11
C ALA A 225 7.24 49.20 -3.89
N GLY A 226 6.99 49.64 -2.65
CA GLY A 226 5.89 50.56 -2.31
C GLY A 226 4.55 49.91 -1.99
N TYR A 227 4.47 48.58 -1.83
CA TYR A 227 3.24 47.89 -1.44
C TYR A 227 3.02 47.89 0.08
N ASP A 228 1.78 48.13 0.54
CA ASP A 228 1.39 47.88 1.94
C ASP A 228 1.10 46.38 2.13
N VAL A 229 1.89 45.70 2.96
CA VAL A 229 1.80 44.26 3.20
C VAL A 229 1.57 44.00 4.68
N ARG A 230 0.51 43.24 4.99
CA ARG A 230 0.12 42.84 6.34
C ARG A 230 0.06 41.33 6.43
N GLU A 231 0.75 40.76 7.42
CA GLU A 231 0.73 39.33 7.67
C GLU A 231 -0.65 38.87 8.17
N SER A 232 -1.13 37.75 7.64
CA SER A 232 -2.36 37.05 8.05
C SER A 232 -2.08 35.55 8.16
N SER A 233 -2.64 34.90 9.18
CA SER A 233 -2.27 33.52 9.55
C SER A 233 -2.91 32.47 8.61
N PRO A 234 -2.11 31.65 7.90
CA PRO A 234 -2.63 30.56 7.07
C PRO A 234 -2.97 29.28 7.83
N PHE A 235 -2.19 28.95 8.86
CA PHE A 235 -2.29 27.66 9.56
C PHE A 235 -2.75 27.85 11.00
N GLU A 236 -3.52 26.87 11.47
CA GLU A 236 -3.84 26.68 12.89
C GLU A 236 -2.70 25.93 13.60
N ALA A 237 -2.60 26.02 14.92
CA ALA A 237 -1.49 25.44 15.68
C ALA A 237 -1.32 23.92 15.46
N GLY A 238 -2.41 23.17 15.31
CA GLY A 238 -2.39 21.73 15.04
C GLY A 238 -2.04 21.35 13.59
N HIS A 239 -1.92 22.33 12.71
CA HIS A 239 -1.60 22.15 11.30
C HIS A 239 -0.17 22.59 10.95
N ILE A 240 0.66 22.95 11.92
CA ILE A 240 2.04 23.40 11.69
C ILE A 240 2.99 22.23 11.99
N PHE A 241 3.74 21.78 10.98
CA PHE A 241 4.65 20.65 11.10
C PHE A 241 6.09 21.10 11.29
N LYS A 242 6.89 20.31 12.01
CA LYS A 242 8.32 20.60 12.17
C LYS A 242 9.05 20.30 10.86
N ARG A 243 9.98 21.17 10.48
CA ARG A 243 10.71 21.06 9.20
C ARG A 243 12.23 20.98 9.39
N PRO A 244 12.95 20.26 8.51
CA PRO A 244 14.40 20.41 8.37
C PRO A 244 14.81 21.84 7.94
N PRO A 245 15.96 22.34 8.40
CA PRO A 245 16.41 23.72 8.16
C PRO A 245 16.84 24.00 6.72
N ARG A 246 16.95 22.97 5.88
CA ARG A 246 17.38 23.07 4.48
C ARG A 246 16.27 22.60 3.54
N PRO A 247 16.29 23.02 2.26
CA PRO A 247 15.41 22.47 1.25
C PRO A 247 15.63 20.97 1.13
N THR A 248 14.55 20.21 1.10
CA THR A 248 14.57 18.75 0.95
C THR A 248 13.71 18.35 -0.23
N ALA A 249 13.93 17.14 -0.74
CA ALA A 249 13.02 16.56 -1.72
C ALA A 249 11.58 16.56 -1.15
N PRO A 250 10.55 16.92 -1.94
CA PRO A 250 9.17 16.97 -1.47
C PRO A 250 8.71 15.70 -0.74
N ILE A 251 9.13 14.53 -1.22
CA ILE A 251 8.76 13.24 -0.63
C ILE A 251 9.27 13.07 0.81
N VAL A 252 10.42 13.63 1.14
CA VAL A 252 10.99 13.57 2.51
C VAL A 252 10.09 14.34 3.46
N ALA A 253 9.78 15.59 3.12
CA ALA A 253 8.90 16.42 3.93
C ALA A 253 7.50 15.79 4.06
N ARG A 254 6.99 15.18 2.98
CA ARG A 254 5.69 14.50 3.01
C ARG A 254 5.70 13.32 3.99
N VAL A 255 6.71 12.47 3.92
CA VAL A 255 6.88 11.31 4.81
C VAL A 255 6.94 11.76 6.28
N GLU A 256 7.72 12.79 6.58
CA GLU A 256 7.83 13.36 7.94
C GLU A 256 6.50 13.93 8.45
N MET A 257 5.80 14.71 7.62
CA MET A 257 4.52 15.33 7.98
C MET A 257 3.39 14.30 8.14
N LEU A 258 3.36 13.25 7.31
CA LEU A 258 2.43 12.13 7.46
C LEU A 258 2.67 11.39 8.78
N TRP A 259 3.93 11.17 9.15
CA TRP A 259 4.25 10.56 10.44
C TRP A 259 3.79 11.42 11.61
N GLU A 260 4.12 12.72 11.59
CA GLU A 260 3.75 13.65 12.66
C GLU A 260 2.23 13.77 12.82
N SER A 261 1.47 13.85 11.72
CA SER A 261 0.01 13.98 11.75
C SER A 261 -0.70 12.73 12.28
N MET A 262 -0.14 11.54 12.02
CA MET A 262 -0.78 10.25 12.35
C MET A 262 -0.28 9.64 13.66
N ARG A 263 0.82 10.14 14.23
CA ARG A 263 1.41 9.63 15.49
C ARG A 263 0.43 9.67 16.66
N GLY A 264 -0.22 10.81 16.89
CA GLY A 264 -1.15 11.01 18.00
C GLY A 264 -2.32 10.03 18.02
N PRO A 265 -3.08 9.89 16.91
CA PRO A 265 -4.16 8.91 16.80
C PRO A 265 -3.74 7.46 17.06
N VAL A 266 -2.55 7.05 16.61
CA VAL A 266 -2.03 5.69 16.87
C VAL A 266 -1.80 5.49 18.37
N LEU A 267 -1.11 6.44 19.02
CA LEU A 267 -0.83 6.36 20.46
C LEU A 267 -2.09 6.31 21.31
N ALA A 268 -3.11 7.08 20.94
CA ALA A 268 -4.37 7.09 21.66
C ALA A 268 -5.16 5.77 21.54
N THR A 269 -4.92 4.99 20.48
CA THR A 269 -5.69 3.76 20.17
C THR A 269 -5.01 2.50 20.71
N PHE A 270 -3.67 2.47 20.75
CA PHE A 270 -2.91 1.25 21.04
C PHE A 270 -2.78 0.95 22.55
N PRO A 271 -2.83 -0.32 23.00
CA PRO A 271 -2.51 -0.67 24.38
C PRO A 271 -1.08 -0.26 24.74
N LYS A 272 -0.78 -0.16 26.04
CA LYS A 272 0.60 0.08 26.52
C LYS A 272 1.49 -1.13 26.22
N PRO A 273 2.80 -0.91 25.96
CA PRO A 273 3.73 -2.00 25.71
C PRO A 273 3.87 -2.89 26.95
N PRO A 274 3.78 -4.24 26.80
CA PRO A 274 4.08 -5.17 27.90
C PRO A 274 5.49 -5.04 28.46
N GLY A 275 6.43 -4.56 27.64
CA GLY A 275 7.87 -4.61 27.92
C GLY A 275 8.48 -5.90 27.38
N LEU A 276 9.82 -5.93 27.24
CA LEU A 276 10.52 -7.08 26.67
C LEU A 276 10.14 -8.39 27.39
N PRO A 277 9.98 -9.51 26.66
CA PRO A 277 9.54 -10.76 27.24
C PRO A 277 10.52 -11.25 28.31
N ALA A 278 9.99 -11.75 29.43
CA ALA A 278 10.82 -12.33 30.49
C ALA A 278 11.47 -13.67 30.06
N ASP A 279 10.78 -14.41 29.18
CA ASP A 279 11.25 -15.67 28.60
C ASP A 279 11.37 -15.52 27.07
N ASN A 280 12.59 -15.23 26.62
CA ASN A 280 12.90 -15.07 25.20
C ASN A 280 12.71 -16.38 24.42
N GLU A 281 12.98 -17.53 25.04
CA GLU A 281 12.83 -18.83 24.38
C GLU A 281 11.36 -19.15 24.15
N ALA A 282 10.49 -18.90 25.12
CA ALA A 282 9.05 -19.05 24.95
C ALA A 282 8.51 -18.12 23.85
N TYR A 283 8.96 -16.87 23.79
CA TYR A 283 8.59 -15.95 22.72
C TYR A 283 9.00 -16.47 21.34
N LEU A 284 10.25 -16.94 21.18
CA LEU A 284 10.75 -17.47 19.90
C LEU A 284 10.13 -18.81 19.51
N ARG A 285 9.78 -19.63 20.49
CA ARG A 285 9.03 -20.87 20.29
C ARG A 285 7.66 -20.55 19.70
N TYR A 286 6.95 -19.59 20.31
CA TYR A 286 5.68 -19.10 19.79
C TYR A 286 5.78 -18.54 18.36
N VAL A 287 6.79 -17.71 18.07
CA VAL A 287 7.06 -17.22 16.71
C VAL A 287 7.25 -18.40 15.75
N GLY A 288 7.98 -19.45 16.16
CA GLY A 288 8.14 -20.66 15.36
C GLY A 288 6.83 -21.42 15.11
N GLU A 289 6.00 -21.57 16.14
CA GLU A 289 4.71 -22.29 16.08
C GLU A 289 3.69 -21.57 15.19
N ILE A 290 3.68 -20.23 15.16
CA ILE A 290 2.73 -19.46 14.37
C ILE A 290 3.10 -19.34 12.89
N TYR A 291 4.33 -19.71 12.51
CA TYR A 291 4.84 -19.61 11.14
C TYR A 291 3.85 -20.12 10.09
N ARG A 292 3.25 -21.31 10.31
CA ARG A 292 2.36 -21.92 9.31
C ARG A 292 1.14 -21.03 9.03
N THR A 293 0.53 -20.48 10.08
CA THR A 293 -0.62 -19.57 9.97
C THR A 293 -0.22 -18.24 9.35
N ASP A 294 0.94 -17.71 9.76
CA ASP A 294 1.48 -16.46 9.25
C ASP A 294 1.76 -16.55 7.74
N ALA A 295 2.48 -17.59 7.30
CA ALA A 295 2.81 -17.80 5.90
C ALA A 295 1.56 -18.01 5.03
N TYR A 296 0.61 -18.85 5.47
CA TYR A 296 -0.65 -19.06 4.77
C TYR A 296 -1.37 -17.72 4.52
N HIS A 297 -1.70 -16.98 5.58
CA HIS A 297 -2.47 -15.76 5.41
C HIS A 297 -1.69 -14.65 4.69
N SER A 298 -0.40 -14.50 4.99
CA SER A 298 0.46 -13.48 4.38
C SER A 298 0.60 -13.70 2.87
N LEU A 299 0.75 -14.94 2.40
CA LEU A 299 0.82 -15.26 0.97
C LEU A 299 -0.55 -15.15 0.30
N SER A 300 -1.62 -15.68 0.91
CA SER A 300 -2.96 -15.60 0.33
C SER A 300 -3.46 -14.15 0.20
N ILE A 301 -3.05 -13.24 1.08
CA ILE A 301 -3.41 -11.79 0.96
C ILE A 301 -2.86 -11.19 -0.33
N GLU A 302 -1.69 -11.65 -0.79
CA GLU A 302 -1.08 -11.22 -2.04
C GLU A 302 -1.64 -11.96 -3.27
N GLY A 303 -2.54 -12.93 -3.07
CA GLY A 303 -3.22 -13.66 -4.14
C GLY A 303 -2.54 -14.95 -4.58
N TYR A 304 -1.58 -15.48 -3.81
CA TYR A 304 -1.06 -16.83 -4.04
C TYR A 304 -2.06 -17.90 -3.60
N THR A 305 -2.18 -18.98 -4.37
CA THR A 305 -3.01 -20.14 -4.01
C THR A 305 -2.17 -21.11 -3.20
N VAL A 306 -2.00 -20.81 -1.92
CA VAL A 306 -1.24 -21.65 -0.98
C VAL A 306 -2.15 -22.39 -0.02
N THR A 307 -1.84 -23.66 0.23
CA THR A 307 -2.47 -24.45 1.28
C THR A 307 -1.54 -24.56 2.50
N PRO A 308 -2.07 -24.66 3.72
CA PRO A 308 -1.32 -25.06 4.91
C PRO A 308 -0.43 -26.29 4.72
N ALA A 309 -0.87 -27.30 3.95
CA ALA A 309 -0.06 -28.46 3.58
C ALA A 309 1.20 -28.06 2.77
N LEU A 310 1.04 -27.22 1.75
CA LEU A 310 2.18 -26.71 0.95
C LEU A 310 3.18 -25.94 1.83
N VAL A 311 2.69 -25.08 2.73
CA VAL A 311 3.53 -24.32 3.66
C VAL A 311 4.33 -25.26 4.56
N GLU A 312 3.72 -26.34 5.04
CA GLU A 312 4.37 -27.32 5.90
C GLU A 312 5.40 -28.17 5.15
N ARG A 313 5.08 -28.61 3.91
CA ARG A 313 6.01 -29.33 3.03
C ARG A 313 7.30 -28.54 2.79
N VAL A 314 7.15 -27.25 2.48
CA VAL A 314 8.27 -26.32 2.30
C VAL A 314 9.09 -26.17 3.58
N ARG A 315 8.43 -26.11 4.74
CA ARG A 315 9.08 -25.99 6.06
C ARG A 315 9.93 -27.21 6.39
N GLN A 316 9.46 -28.42 6.04
CA GLN A 316 10.13 -29.69 6.31
C GLN A 316 11.24 -30.03 5.31
N GLY A 317 11.42 -29.22 4.25
CA GLY A 317 12.43 -29.46 3.22
C GLY A 317 12.04 -30.51 2.18
N GLY A 318 10.75 -30.90 2.11
CA GLY A 318 10.21 -31.80 1.08
C GLY A 318 9.99 -31.11 -0.27
N TRP A 319 10.96 -30.30 -0.70
CA TRP A 319 10.87 -29.44 -1.88
C TRP A 319 12.24 -29.28 -2.52
N ASP A 320 12.35 -29.58 -3.82
CA ASP A 320 13.62 -29.58 -4.54
C ASP A 320 13.44 -29.07 -5.98
N PRO A 321 13.50 -27.76 -6.22
CA PRO A 321 13.34 -27.17 -7.56
C PRO A 321 14.55 -27.45 -8.46
N GLU A 322 15.68 -27.87 -7.89
CA GLU A 322 16.90 -28.17 -8.66
C GLU A 322 16.77 -29.54 -9.34
N HIS A 323 16.01 -30.47 -8.75
CA HIS A 323 15.83 -31.82 -9.28
C HIS A 323 14.37 -32.19 -9.62
N ASP A 324 13.37 -31.42 -9.19
CA ASP A 324 11.94 -31.61 -9.50
C ASP A 324 11.39 -30.49 -10.41
N ALA A 325 10.93 -30.89 -11.60
CA ALA A 325 10.41 -29.97 -12.61
C ALA A 325 8.99 -29.45 -12.32
N GLY A 326 8.21 -30.15 -11.50
CA GLY A 326 6.91 -29.71 -10.98
C GLY A 326 7.08 -28.60 -9.96
N ASP A 327 7.99 -28.79 -9.00
CA ASP A 327 8.35 -27.78 -7.98
C ASP A 327 8.95 -26.51 -8.60
N ARG A 328 9.80 -26.67 -9.62
CA ARG A 328 10.39 -25.52 -10.36
C ARG A 328 9.35 -24.66 -11.08
N ARG A 329 8.25 -25.25 -11.54
CA ARG A 329 7.20 -24.55 -12.30
C ARG A 329 6.06 -24.05 -11.42
N ASN A 330 6.02 -24.44 -10.15
CA ASN A 330 4.98 -24.02 -9.23
C ASN A 330 5.35 -22.67 -8.56
N ARG A 331 4.83 -21.59 -9.13
CA ARG A 331 5.02 -20.21 -8.63
C ARG A 331 4.64 -20.07 -7.15
N ASP A 332 3.56 -20.73 -6.73
CA ASP A 332 3.02 -20.59 -5.37
C ASP A 332 3.90 -21.34 -4.36
N ALA A 333 4.47 -22.48 -4.75
CA ALA A 333 5.48 -23.19 -3.97
C ALA A 333 6.79 -22.38 -3.83
N LEU A 334 7.25 -21.75 -4.90
CA LEU A 334 8.42 -20.86 -4.88
C LEU A 334 8.21 -19.65 -3.97
N ALA A 335 7.00 -19.06 -3.99
CA ALA A 335 6.64 -17.97 -3.09
C ALA A 335 6.61 -18.41 -1.62
N ALA A 336 6.05 -19.61 -1.35
CA ALA A 336 6.08 -20.20 -0.02
C ALA A 336 7.51 -20.47 0.47
N ARG A 337 8.40 -20.95 -0.41
CA ARG A 337 9.82 -21.12 -0.11
C ARG A 337 10.50 -19.81 0.25
N GLY A 338 10.33 -18.79 -0.59
CA GLY A 338 10.97 -17.49 -0.33
C GLY A 338 10.46 -16.87 0.97
N TYR A 339 9.16 -17.03 1.25
CA TYR A 339 8.58 -16.62 2.52
C TYR A 339 9.22 -17.34 3.71
N TRP A 340 9.39 -18.66 3.64
CA TRP A 340 10.07 -19.44 4.67
C TRP A 340 11.49 -18.91 4.93
N GLN A 341 12.27 -18.69 3.87
CA GLN A 341 13.66 -18.22 3.99
C GLN A 341 13.73 -16.83 4.63
N ALA A 342 12.90 -15.89 4.17
CA ALA A 342 12.80 -14.56 4.75
C ALA A 342 12.34 -14.62 6.21
N PHE A 343 11.35 -15.46 6.53
CA PHE A 343 10.86 -15.64 7.89
C PHE A 343 11.96 -16.10 8.85
N GLN A 344 12.85 -17.01 8.43
CA GLN A 344 13.99 -17.42 9.27
C GLN A 344 14.93 -16.25 9.59
N LEU A 345 15.20 -15.37 8.63
CA LEU A 345 16.01 -14.17 8.87
C LEU A 345 15.30 -13.17 9.78
N VAL A 346 13.99 -12.98 9.60
CA VAL A 346 13.17 -12.12 10.46
C VAL A 346 13.14 -12.67 11.89
N LYS A 347 12.97 -13.98 12.07
CA LYS A 347 12.99 -14.63 13.40
C LYS A 347 14.33 -14.42 14.11
N LYS A 348 15.47 -14.53 13.40
CA LYS A 348 16.80 -14.19 13.94
C LYS A 348 16.91 -12.71 14.32
N GLY A 349 16.29 -11.82 13.55
CA GLY A 349 16.19 -10.40 13.90
C GLY A 349 15.35 -10.18 15.17
N VAL A 350 14.22 -10.87 15.29
CA VAL A 350 13.35 -10.83 16.47
C VAL A 350 14.09 -11.31 17.72
N GLU A 351 14.86 -12.39 17.65
CA GLU A 351 15.71 -12.89 18.75
C GLU A 351 16.62 -11.80 19.32
N LYS A 352 17.26 -11.04 18.44
CA LYS A 352 18.12 -9.91 18.82
C LYS A 352 17.32 -8.76 19.44
N VAL A 353 16.16 -8.45 18.86
CA VAL A 353 15.28 -7.37 19.33
C VAL A 353 14.73 -7.65 20.72
N ILE A 354 14.26 -8.87 20.99
CA ILE A 354 13.77 -9.24 22.33
C ILE A 354 14.91 -9.33 23.36
N ALA A 355 16.16 -9.50 22.90
CA ALA A 355 17.36 -9.36 23.72
C ALA A 355 17.80 -7.89 23.95
N GLY A 356 17.07 -6.91 23.42
CA GLY A 356 17.28 -5.48 23.66
C GLY A 356 18.03 -4.73 22.55
N GLU A 357 18.30 -5.36 21.40
CA GLU A 357 18.90 -4.65 20.25
C GLU A 357 17.91 -3.62 19.66
N ASN A 358 18.45 -2.52 19.11
CA ASN A 358 17.63 -1.47 18.50
C ASN A 358 16.92 -1.98 17.24
N ALA A 359 15.62 -2.25 17.35
CA ALA A 359 14.83 -2.86 16.28
C ALA A 359 14.78 -2.04 14.98
N PRO A 360 14.52 -0.71 15.00
CA PRO A 360 14.59 0.10 13.78
C PRO A 360 15.93 0.07 13.08
N ALA A 361 17.04 0.22 13.82
CA ALA A 361 18.39 0.22 13.25
C ALA A 361 18.72 -1.15 12.64
N LEU A 362 18.36 -2.23 13.33
CA LEU A 362 18.48 -3.58 12.79
C LEU A 362 17.68 -3.71 11.49
N ALA A 363 16.39 -3.36 11.48
CA ALA A 363 15.53 -3.46 10.31
C ALA A 363 16.05 -2.62 9.12
N ARG A 364 16.59 -1.42 9.36
CA ARG A 364 17.23 -0.59 8.32
C ARG A 364 18.33 -1.36 7.61
N THR A 365 19.16 -2.09 8.36
CA THR A 365 20.30 -2.83 7.80
C THR A 365 19.90 -4.11 7.06
N VAL A 366 18.91 -4.87 7.55
CA VAL A 366 18.63 -6.23 7.05
C VAL A 366 17.40 -6.36 6.15
N HIS A 367 16.55 -5.33 6.00
CA HIS A 367 15.33 -5.45 5.19
C HIS A 367 15.58 -5.85 3.73
N ASN A 368 16.71 -5.47 3.14
CA ASN A 368 17.06 -5.91 1.79
C ASN A 368 17.39 -7.41 1.73
N ASP A 369 17.91 -7.99 2.80
CA ASP A 369 18.18 -9.44 2.86
C ASP A 369 16.89 -10.24 2.96
N TRP A 370 15.92 -9.78 3.75
CA TRP A 370 14.57 -10.37 3.78
C TRP A 370 13.94 -10.36 2.39
N TYR A 371 14.05 -9.22 1.69
CA TYR A 371 13.53 -9.09 0.32
C TYR A 371 14.24 -10.04 -0.66
N ARG A 372 15.56 -10.17 -0.58
CA ARG A 372 16.30 -11.12 -1.44
C ARG A 372 15.81 -12.54 -1.22
N GLU A 373 15.67 -12.98 0.03
CA GLU A 373 15.17 -14.32 0.34
C GLU A 373 13.73 -14.55 -0.15
N LEU A 374 12.87 -13.53 -0.13
CA LEU A 374 11.51 -13.65 -0.68
C LEU A 374 11.49 -14.04 -2.17
N PHE A 375 12.47 -13.60 -2.95
CA PHE A 375 12.45 -13.73 -4.42
C PHE A 375 13.58 -14.61 -4.99
N GLN A 376 14.59 -14.96 -4.19
CA GLN A 376 15.71 -15.82 -4.60
C GLN A 376 15.24 -17.15 -5.22
N PRO A 377 14.21 -17.85 -4.71
CA PRO A 377 13.71 -19.06 -5.34
C PRO A 377 13.18 -18.82 -6.76
N CYS A 378 12.39 -17.76 -6.97
CA CYS A 378 11.84 -17.42 -8.28
C CYS A 378 12.92 -17.08 -9.30
N VAL A 379 13.98 -16.37 -8.88
CA VAL A 379 15.14 -16.07 -9.73
C VAL A 379 15.92 -17.34 -10.07
N THR A 380 16.15 -18.20 -9.08
CA THR A 380 16.88 -19.48 -9.26
C THR A 380 16.14 -20.41 -10.22
N ALA A 381 14.80 -20.41 -10.16
CA ALA A 381 13.94 -21.15 -11.09
C ALA A 381 13.85 -20.52 -12.50
N GLY A 382 14.45 -19.35 -12.73
CA GLY A 382 14.42 -18.63 -14.01
C GLY A 382 13.08 -17.95 -14.32
N LEU A 383 12.20 -17.78 -13.32
CA LEU A 383 10.91 -17.11 -13.50
C LEU A 383 11.01 -15.58 -13.39
N MET A 384 12.11 -15.07 -12.85
CA MET A 384 12.40 -13.65 -12.70
C MET A 384 13.86 -13.36 -13.03
N GLU A 385 14.13 -12.18 -13.56
CA GLU A 385 15.50 -11.73 -13.81
C GLU A 385 16.26 -11.48 -12.49
N ALA A 386 17.56 -11.76 -12.48
CA ALA A 386 18.40 -11.57 -11.30
C ALA A 386 18.42 -10.11 -10.80
N GLY A 387 18.20 -9.14 -11.69
CA GLY A 387 18.12 -7.72 -11.35
C GLY A 387 17.03 -7.38 -10.32
N VAL A 388 15.99 -8.20 -10.20
CA VAL A 388 14.93 -8.03 -9.18
C VAL A 388 15.52 -8.02 -7.77
N LEU A 389 16.58 -8.78 -7.50
CA LEU A 389 17.23 -8.89 -6.18
C LEU A 389 18.08 -7.67 -5.80
N ALA A 390 18.20 -6.68 -6.68
CA ALA A 390 18.96 -5.45 -6.44
C ALA A 390 18.30 -4.50 -5.41
N GLY A 391 17.06 -4.78 -5.00
CA GLY A 391 16.34 -4.01 -3.98
C GLY A 391 15.31 -3.08 -4.59
N TYR A 392 15.36 -1.79 -4.26
CA TYR A 392 14.26 -0.88 -4.62
C TYR A 392 14.01 -0.80 -6.12
N ARG A 393 12.73 -0.68 -6.47
CA ARG A 393 12.24 -0.64 -7.85
C ARG A 393 12.82 0.52 -8.64
N ASN A 394 12.76 0.36 -9.96
CA ASN A 394 13.06 1.36 -10.98
C ASN A 394 11.91 1.47 -12.00
N ILE A 395 10.72 1.00 -11.62
CA ILE A 395 9.50 0.94 -12.44
C ILE A 395 8.31 1.55 -11.68
N PRO A 396 7.27 2.02 -12.39
CA PRO A 396 6.02 2.39 -11.76
C PRO A 396 5.30 1.16 -11.21
N VAL A 397 4.59 1.34 -10.11
CA VAL A 397 3.75 0.30 -9.47
C VAL A 397 2.40 0.90 -9.12
N TYR A 398 1.37 0.07 -9.11
CA TYR A 398 0.00 0.46 -8.83
C TYR A 398 -0.62 -0.52 -7.85
N LEU A 399 -1.38 -0.01 -6.89
CA LEU A 399 -2.06 -0.84 -5.90
C LEU A 399 -3.40 -1.29 -6.44
N ARG A 400 -3.68 -2.59 -6.36
CA ARG A 400 -4.92 -3.18 -6.87
C ARG A 400 -6.14 -2.49 -6.24
N GLY A 401 -6.98 -1.87 -7.07
CA GLY A 401 -8.23 -1.24 -6.68
C GLY A 401 -8.13 0.10 -5.92
N SER A 402 -6.93 0.57 -5.56
CA SER A 402 -6.76 1.82 -4.82
C SER A 402 -6.60 3.02 -5.77
N ARG A 403 -7.17 4.17 -5.39
CA ARG A 403 -6.90 5.46 -6.05
C ARG A 403 -5.55 6.07 -5.66
N TYR A 404 -4.95 5.57 -4.58
CA TYR A 404 -3.62 5.99 -4.18
C TYR A 404 -2.57 5.30 -5.05
N ILE A 405 -1.68 6.10 -5.63
CA ILE A 405 -0.54 5.61 -6.41
C ILE A 405 0.72 5.83 -5.55
N PRO A 406 1.55 4.80 -5.29
CA PRO A 406 2.80 5.00 -4.57
C PRO A 406 3.71 6.05 -5.23
N PRO A 407 4.66 6.66 -4.49
CA PRO A 407 5.57 7.66 -5.04
C PRO A 407 6.31 7.12 -6.26
N ARG A 408 6.81 8.00 -7.14
CA ARG A 408 7.65 7.52 -8.24
C ARG A 408 8.94 6.89 -7.73
N TRP A 409 9.53 5.96 -8.49
CA TRP A 409 10.68 5.18 -8.02
C TRP A 409 11.92 6.05 -7.77
N GLU A 410 12.02 7.19 -8.45
CA GLU A 410 13.04 8.20 -8.22
C GLU A 410 12.95 8.77 -6.80
N ALA A 411 11.72 9.02 -6.32
CA ALA A 411 11.45 9.54 -4.98
C ALA A 411 11.65 8.50 -3.87
N VAL A 412 11.58 7.20 -4.19
CA VAL A 412 11.79 6.10 -3.21
C VAL A 412 13.18 6.18 -2.57
N ARG A 413 14.19 6.63 -3.33
CA ARG A 413 15.59 6.71 -2.86
C ARG A 413 15.77 7.74 -1.74
N ASP A 414 14.96 8.79 -1.74
CA ASP A 414 14.93 9.80 -0.67
C ASP A 414 13.93 9.42 0.44
N ALA A 415 12.81 8.78 0.08
CA ALA A 415 11.76 8.40 1.02
C ALA A 415 12.21 7.34 2.04
N MET A 416 12.94 6.31 1.60
CA MET A 416 13.31 5.19 2.46
C MET A 416 14.28 5.56 3.58
N PRO A 417 15.33 6.38 3.37
CA PRO A 417 16.14 6.91 4.46
C PRO A 417 15.32 7.74 5.46
N ALA A 418 14.46 8.65 4.97
CA ALA A 418 13.61 9.47 5.83
C ALA A 418 12.65 8.62 6.68
N PHE A 419 12.07 7.58 6.07
CA PHE A 419 11.24 6.59 6.76
C PHE A 419 11.97 5.88 7.91
N PHE A 420 13.19 5.38 7.67
CA PHE A 420 13.94 4.72 8.73
C PHE A 420 14.45 5.70 9.81
N ASP A 421 14.75 6.96 9.44
CA ASP A 421 15.09 8.00 10.41
C ASP A 421 13.93 8.28 11.37
N LEU A 422 12.69 8.27 10.86
CA LEU A 422 11.48 8.41 11.68
C LEU A 422 11.29 7.20 12.60
N LEU A 423 11.45 5.98 12.07
CA LEU A 423 11.36 4.75 12.88
C LEU A 423 12.36 4.71 14.04
N GLU A 424 13.61 5.12 13.79
CA GLU A 424 14.66 5.16 14.82
C GLU A 424 14.41 6.23 15.87
N LYS A 425 13.92 7.41 15.46
CA LYS A 425 13.60 8.52 16.38
C LYS A 425 12.33 8.28 17.20
N GLU A 426 11.38 7.50 16.71
CA GLU A 426 10.14 7.21 17.42
C GLU A 426 10.41 6.36 18.67
N PRO A 427 10.09 6.81 19.88
CA PRO A 427 10.29 6.00 21.09
C PRO A 427 9.26 4.89 21.26
N GLU A 428 8.04 5.04 20.73
CA GLU A 428 6.90 4.18 21.07
C GLU A 428 6.80 2.96 20.11
N PRO A 429 6.96 1.71 20.61
CA PRO A 429 6.94 0.52 19.77
C PRO A 429 5.63 0.32 18.99
N SER A 430 4.50 0.73 19.57
CA SER A 430 3.18 0.68 18.92
C SER A 430 3.11 1.59 17.70
N VAL A 431 3.67 2.81 17.80
CA VAL A 431 3.76 3.76 16.68
C VAL A 431 4.70 3.21 15.61
N ARG A 432 5.87 2.69 16.01
CA ARG A 432 6.78 2.02 15.08
C ARG A 432 6.09 0.88 14.32
N ALA A 433 5.28 0.07 15.00
CA ALA A 433 4.57 -1.04 14.36
C ALA A 433 3.52 -0.57 13.36
N VAL A 434 2.61 0.33 13.77
CA VAL A 434 1.48 0.75 12.92
C VAL A 434 1.95 1.68 11.80
N LEU A 435 2.66 2.77 12.12
CA LEU A 435 3.13 3.71 11.10
C LEU A 435 4.27 3.11 10.28
N GLY A 436 5.14 2.30 10.89
CA GLY A 436 6.18 1.56 10.14
C GLY A 436 5.58 0.64 9.09
N HIS A 437 4.56 -0.13 9.44
CA HIS A 437 3.83 -0.95 8.48
C HIS A 437 3.20 -0.09 7.36
N TRP A 438 2.32 0.85 7.75
CA TRP A 438 1.53 1.59 6.78
C TRP A 438 2.41 2.42 5.84
N LEU A 439 3.39 3.15 6.39
CA LEU A 439 4.22 4.06 5.62
C LEU A 439 5.23 3.31 4.74
N PHE A 440 5.68 2.11 5.13
CA PHE A 440 6.43 1.22 4.23
C PHE A 440 5.56 0.80 3.03
N GLY A 441 4.31 0.41 3.28
CA GLY A 441 3.34 0.09 2.24
C GLY A 441 2.97 1.27 1.33
N TYR A 442 2.92 2.48 1.91
CA TYR A 442 2.71 3.76 1.23
C TYR A 442 3.85 4.07 0.24
N ILE A 443 5.11 4.01 0.70
CA ILE A 443 6.29 4.23 -0.15
C ILE A 443 6.40 3.15 -1.23
N HIS A 444 6.05 1.91 -0.87
CA HIS A 444 6.04 0.75 -1.77
C HIS A 444 7.39 0.56 -2.49
N PRO A 445 8.50 0.35 -1.75
CA PRO A 445 9.85 0.50 -2.30
C PRO A 445 10.27 -0.58 -3.30
N TYR A 446 9.65 -1.76 -3.29
CA TYR A 446 10.04 -2.89 -4.14
C TYR A 446 9.09 -3.12 -5.31
N PRO A 447 9.51 -3.83 -6.38
CA PRO A 447 8.63 -4.21 -7.49
C PRO A 447 7.44 -5.08 -7.07
N ASP A 448 7.64 -5.96 -6.08
CA ASP A 448 6.64 -6.83 -5.48
C ASP A 448 7.09 -7.16 -4.03
N GLY A 449 6.23 -7.78 -3.22
CA GLY A 449 6.55 -8.26 -1.87
C GLY A 449 6.38 -7.22 -0.77
N ASN A 450 5.98 -5.98 -1.10
CA ASN A 450 5.85 -4.88 -0.14
C ASN A 450 4.90 -5.20 1.01
N GLY A 451 3.78 -5.88 0.77
CA GLY A 451 2.84 -6.30 1.81
C GLY A 451 3.46 -7.28 2.81
N ARG A 452 4.18 -8.30 2.30
CA ARG A 452 4.92 -9.29 3.12
C ARG A 452 6.01 -8.62 3.95
N MET A 453 6.77 -7.73 3.33
CA MET A 453 7.81 -6.93 3.99
C MET A 453 7.25 -6.02 5.08
N ALA A 454 6.13 -5.34 4.82
CA ALA A 454 5.47 -4.48 5.81
C ALA A 454 4.98 -5.27 7.03
N ARG A 455 4.43 -6.47 6.84
CA ARG A 455 4.01 -7.35 7.95
C ARG A 455 5.19 -7.90 8.75
N PHE A 456 6.31 -8.23 8.12
CA PHE A 456 7.54 -8.58 8.84
C PHE A 456 8.07 -7.40 9.64
N LEU A 457 8.18 -6.22 9.04
CA LEU A 457 8.62 -5.01 9.72
C LEU A 457 7.74 -4.69 10.93
N MET A 458 6.41 -4.75 10.75
CA MET A 458 5.44 -4.57 11.83
C MET A 458 5.74 -5.51 13.01
N ASN A 459 5.92 -6.80 12.75
CA ASN A 459 6.16 -7.79 13.79
C ASN A 459 7.50 -7.61 14.50
N VAL A 460 8.55 -7.18 13.80
CA VAL A 460 9.83 -6.80 14.43
C VAL A 460 9.65 -5.58 15.34
N MET A 461 8.86 -4.58 14.93
CA MET A 461 8.56 -3.42 15.78
C MET A 461 7.68 -3.79 16.98
N LEU A 462 6.69 -4.68 16.81
CA LEU A 462 5.88 -5.23 17.89
C LEU A 462 6.75 -5.95 18.94
N ALA A 463 7.68 -6.80 18.50
CA ALA A 463 8.62 -7.50 19.38
C ALA A 463 9.46 -6.53 20.23
N SER A 464 9.81 -5.35 19.70
CA SER A 464 10.57 -4.34 20.45
C SER A 464 9.83 -3.74 21.64
N GLY A 465 8.50 -3.88 21.69
CA GLY A 465 7.67 -3.52 22.85
C GLY A 465 7.19 -4.72 23.67
N GLY A 466 7.62 -5.94 23.32
CA GLY A 466 7.12 -7.20 23.88
C GLY A 466 5.71 -7.58 23.47
N TYR A 467 5.16 -6.94 22.43
CA TYR A 467 3.90 -7.38 21.86
C TYR A 467 4.07 -8.73 21.16
N PRO A 468 3.02 -9.57 21.13
CA PRO A 468 3.06 -10.85 20.45
C PRO A 468 3.14 -10.68 18.92
N TRP A 469 3.79 -11.64 18.25
CA TRP A 469 3.70 -11.77 16.79
C TRP A 469 2.24 -11.84 16.35
N THR A 470 1.87 -10.99 15.42
CA THR A 470 0.48 -10.75 15.04
C THR A 470 0.26 -11.08 13.56
N VAL A 471 -0.74 -11.92 13.30
CA VAL A 471 -1.11 -12.37 11.95
C VAL A 471 -2.34 -11.61 11.45
N ILE A 472 -2.27 -11.08 10.24
CA ILE A 472 -3.40 -10.51 9.50
C ILE A 472 -4.02 -11.63 8.66
N ARG A 473 -5.33 -11.88 8.79
CA ARG A 473 -6.00 -13.01 8.14
C ARG A 473 -6.46 -12.67 6.73
N ILE A 474 -6.44 -13.66 5.84
CA ILE A 474 -6.98 -13.53 4.47
C ILE A 474 -8.45 -13.12 4.45
N ARG A 475 -9.28 -13.65 5.37
CA ARG A 475 -10.69 -13.27 5.49
C ARG A 475 -10.89 -11.77 5.80
N ASP A 476 -9.90 -11.15 6.43
CA ASP A 476 -9.91 -9.73 6.79
C ASP A 476 -9.30 -8.84 5.70
N ARG A 477 -8.86 -9.40 4.56
CA ARG A 477 -8.15 -8.65 3.49
C ARG A 477 -8.88 -7.38 3.08
N LYS A 478 -10.21 -7.43 2.89
CA LYS A 478 -10.99 -6.26 2.47
C LYS A 478 -10.96 -5.14 3.51
N SER A 479 -11.14 -5.45 4.79
CA SER A 479 -11.14 -4.45 5.86
C SER A 479 -9.74 -3.90 6.12
N TYR A 480 -8.72 -4.77 6.05
CA TYR A 480 -7.31 -4.38 6.13
C TYR A 480 -6.90 -3.41 5.02
N LEU A 481 -7.17 -3.75 3.75
CA LEU A 481 -6.83 -2.88 2.61
C LEU A 481 -7.62 -1.56 2.65
N SER A 482 -8.92 -1.62 2.96
CA SER A 482 -9.75 -0.41 3.10
C SER A 482 -9.25 0.52 4.20
N ALA A 483 -8.77 -0.02 5.32
CA ALA A 483 -8.20 0.78 6.40
C ALA A 483 -6.88 1.48 5.99
N MET A 484 -6.02 0.80 5.21
CA MET A 484 -4.81 1.43 4.65
C MET A 484 -5.13 2.49 3.59
N ASP A 485 -6.17 2.26 2.77
CA ASP A 485 -6.61 3.25 1.78
C ASP A 485 -7.13 4.52 2.46
N ARG A 486 -7.91 4.40 3.54
CA ARG A 486 -8.34 5.59 4.32
C ARG A 486 -7.16 6.38 4.87
N ALA A 487 -6.13 5.70 5.38
CA ALA A 487 -4.91 6.37 5.81
C ALA A 487 -4.18 7.08 4.64
N SER A 488 -4.12 6.44 3.47
CA SER A 488 -3.36 6.95 2.31
C SER A 488 -4.09 8.05 1.52
N ILE A 489 -5.42 8.05 1.54
CA ILE A 489 -6.28 8.93 0.73
C ILE A 489 -6.91 10.04 1.59
N GLU A 490 -7.46 9.67 2.75
CA GLU A 490 -8.22 10.55 3.65
C GLU A 490 -7.36 11.09 4.81
N MET A 491 -6.11 10.62 4.92
CA MET A 491 -5.20 10.93 6.03
C MET A 491 -5.73 10.46 7.39
N ASP A 492 -6.57 9.42 7.40
CA ASP A 492 -7.14 8.83 8.61
C ASP A 492 -6.53 7.46 8.92
N ILE A 493 -5.56 7.44 9.84
CA ILE A 493 -4.89 6.22 10.30
C ILE A 493 -5.71 5.40 11.30
N HIS A 494 -6.73 5.99 11.92
CA HIS A 494 -7.42 5.38 13.06
C HIS A 494 -8.05 4.01 12.73
N PRO A 495 -8.72 3.81 11.57
CA PRO A 495 -9.25 2.50 11.19
C PRO A 495 -8.15 1.42 11.11
N PHE A 496 -6.96 1.78 10.62
CA PHE A 496 -5.84 0.85 10.50
C PHE A 496 -5.22 0.55 11.87
N ALA A 497 -5.03 1.57 12.71
CA ALA A 497 -4.56 1.39 14.08
C ALA A 497 -5.51 0.47 14.87
N ALA A 498 -6.82 0.75 14.84
CA ALA A 498 -7.84 -0.07 15.50
C ALA A 498 -7.88 -1.51 14.95
N PHE A 499 -7.65 -1.70 13.65
CA PHE A 499 -7.53 -3.02 13.05
C PHE A 499 -6.38 -3.83 13.65
N ILE A 500 -5.18 -3.25 13.74
CA ILE A 500 -4.01 -3.91 14.33
C ILE A 500 -4.21 -4.16 15.82
N VAL A 501 -4.78 -3.20 16.55
CA VAL A 501 -5.06 -3.33 17.99
C VAL A 501 -5.92 -4.55 18.29
N ARG A 502 -7.00 -4.78 17.54
CA ARG A 502 -7.84 -5.98 17.74
C ARG A 502 -7.05 -7.29 17.58
N ARG A 503 -6.11 -7.34 16.63
CA ARG A 503 -5.28 -8.53 16.40
C ARG A 503 -4.21 -8.71 17.48
N VAL A 504 -3.64 -7.62 17.98
CA VAL A 504 -2.66 -7.64 19.10
C VAL A 504 -3.34 -8.01 20.42
N GLN A 505 -4.52 -7.42 20.71
CA GLN A 505 -5.28 -7.66 21.94
C GLN A 505 -5.68 -9.13 22.09
N TRP A 506 -6.20 -9.74 21.01
CA TRP A 506 -6.50 -11.19 20.98
C TRP A 506 -5.34 -12.03 21.53
N ARG A 507 -4.10 -11.63 21.25
CA ARG A 507 -2.93 -12.36 21.72
C ARG A 507 -2.48 -11.99 23.13
N LEU A 508 -2.64 -10.73 23.53
CA LEU A 508 -2.34 -10.28 24.89
C LEU A 508 -3.27 -10.91 25.92
N GLU A 509 -4.50 -11.24 25.52
CA GLU A 509 -5.50 -11.93 26.36
C GLU A 509 -5.17 -13.42 26.59
N GLN A 510 -4.08 -13.93 26.01
CA GLN A 510 -3.56 -15.30 26.19
C GLN A 510 -4.60 -16.40 25.93
N HIS A 511 -5.51 -16.18 24.99
CA HIS A 511 -6.51 -17.17 24.56
C HIS A 511 -5.88 -18.54 24.30
N ASP A 512 -6.44 -19.56 24.92
CA ASP A 512 -6.03 -20.95 24.76
C ASP A 512 -7.25 -21.89 24.83
N LEU A 513 -7.23 -23.00 24.10
CA LEU A 513 -8.30 -23.99 24.17
C LEU A 513 -7.87 -25.22 24.96
N THR A 514 -8.71 -25.54 25.93
CA THR A 514 -8.75 -26.85 26.58
C THR A 514 -10.00 -27.60 26.14
N PHE A 515 -9.91 -28.92 26.03
CA PHE A 515 -11.03 -29.76 25.61
C PHE A 515 -11.43 -30.66 26.77
N LEU A 516 -12.66 -30.49 27.26
CA LEU A 516 -13.24 -31.32 28.32
C LEU A 516 -13.98 -32.53 27.70
N ALA A 517 -14.67 -33.30 28.54
CA ALA A 517 -15.31 -34.56 28.17
C ALA A 517 -16.19 -34.48 26.88
N PRO A 518 -16.33 -35.58 26.13
CA PRO A 518 -16.89 -35.60 24.77
C PRO A 518 -18.29 -35.00 24.66
N GLN A 519 -18.43 -33.92 23.89
CA GLN A 519 -19.71 -33.35 23.45
C GLN A 519 -19.69 -33.07 21.94
N GLU A 520 -19.27 -34.07 21.15
CA GLU A 520 -19.29 -34.00 19.70
C GLU A 520 -20.63 -34.47 19.10
N ALA A 521 -21.05 -33.83 18.01
CA ALA A 521 -22.19 -34.28 17.22
C ALA A 521 -22.01 -33.91 15.74
N VAL A 522 -22.66 -34.68 14.87
CA VAL A 522 -22.71 -34.41 13.43
C VAL A 522 -23.79 -33.35 13.18
N VAL A 523 -23.51 -32.36 12.35
CA VAL A 523 -24.54 -31.46 11.76
C VAL A 523 -24.65 -31.80 10.28
N PRO A 524 -25.58 -32.69 9.88
CA PRO A 524 -25.70 -33.14 8.50
C PRO A 524 -25.99 -31.99 7.52
N GLU A 525 -26.76 -30.98 7.93
CA GLU A 525 -27.13 -29.84 7.08
C GLU A 525 -25.94 -28.93 6.72
N ARG A 526 -24.83 -29.07 7.45
CA ARG A 526 -23.62 -28.27 7.27
C ARG A 526 -22.40 -29.10 6.89
N ASP A 527 -22.56 -30.41 6.72
CA ASP A 527 -21.47 -31.38 6.46
C ASP A 527 -20.25 -31.18 7.39
N ILE A 528 -20.51 -31.05 8.70
CA ILE A 528 -19.47 -30.89 9.74
C ILE A 528 -19.71 -31.82 10.93
N VAL A 529 -18.63 -32.14 11.65
CA VAL A 529 -18.68 -32.61 13.04
C VAL A 529 -18.34 -31.41 13.93
N PHE A 530 -19.24 -31.04 14.84
CA PHE A 530 -19.00 -29.99 15.82
C PHE A 530 -18.66 -30.55 17.19
N PHE A 531 -17.87 -29.80 17.94
CA PHE A 531 -17.45 -30.08 19.32
C PHE A 531 -17.15 -28.76 20.02
N TYR A 532 -16.74 -28.81 21.29
CA TYR A 532 -16.48 -27.61 22.08
C TYR A 532 -15.08 -27.62 22.70
N GLY A 533 -14.43 -26.46 22.62
CA GLY A 533 -13.29 -26.11 23.44
C GLY A 533 -13.69 -25.09 24.52
N HIS A 534 -12.83 -24.92 25.50
CA HIS A 534 -12.96 -23.97 26.60
C HIS A 534 -11.77 -23.04 26.62
N ASP A 535 -12.04 -21.74 26.58
CA ASP A 535 -11.09 -20.67 26.87
C ASP A 535 -11.48 -20.03 28.20
N GLY A 536 -10.78 -20.43 29.28
CA GLY A 536 -11.22 -20.17 30.63
C GLY A 536 -12.63 -20.74 30.89
N GLU A 537 -13.59 -19.86 31.21
CA GLU A 537 -15.00 -20.23 31.41
C GLU A 537 -15.85 -20.15 30.12
N ALA A 538 -15.30 -19.60 29.04
CA ALA A 538 -16.02 -19.39 27.79
C ALA A 538 -16.06 -20.66 26.94
N TRP A 539 -17.26 -21.01 26.47
CA TRP A 539 -17.45 -22.08 25.49
C TRP A 539 -17.12 -21.58 24.09
N VAL A 540 -16.21 -22.26 23.41
CA VAL A 540 -15.82 -21.98 22.03
C VAL A 540 -16.32 -23.12 21.15
N ARG A 541 -17.15 -22.76 20.16
CA ARG A 541 -17.64 -23.73 19.18
C ARG A 541 -16.52 -24.10 18.22
N CYS A 542 -16.28 -25.40 18.07
CA CYS A 542 -15.29 -25.96 17.18
C CYS A 542 -15.96 -26.89 16.17
N ALA A 543 -15.40 -27.01 14.98
CA ALA A 543 -15.90 -27.89 13.94
C ALA A 543 -14.80 -28.37 13.01
N ILE A 544 -15.00 -29.54 12.42
CA ILE A 544 -14.22 -30.08 11.31
C ILE A 544 -15.18 -30.46 10.16
N SER A 545 -14.83 -30.11 8.92
CA SER A 545 -15.62 -30.47 7.75
C SER A 545 -15.56 -31.96 7.48
N ARG A 546 -16.64 -32.49 6.89
CA ARG A 546 -16.70 -33.86 6.42
C ARG A 546 -15.60 -34.15 5.40
N GLU A 547 -15.37 -33.23 4.47
CA GLU A 547 -14.29 -33.31 3.48
C GLU A 547 -12.92 -33.49 4.16
N ALA A 548 -12.63 -32.72 5.23
CA ALA A 548 -11.39 -32.88 5.99
C ALA A 548 -11.28 -34.26 6.65
N LEU A 549 -12.38 -34.78 7.19
CA LEU A 549 -12.43 -36.14 7.75
C LEU A 549 -12.21 -37.22 6.69
N ASP A 550 -12.69 -36.98 5.47
CA ASP A 550 -12.63 -37.96 4.39
C ASP A 550 -11.25 -38.01 3.76
N ASP A 551 -10.70 -36.83 3.44
CA ASP A 551 -9.44 -36.70 2.72
C ASP A 551 -8.23 -36.97 3.62
N HIS A 552 -8.21 -36.45 4.85
CA HIS A 552 -7.03 -36.50 5.73
C HIS A 552 -7.09 -37.59 6.79
N PHE A 553 -8.29 -38.05 7.15
CA PHE A 553 -8.46 -39.10 8.17
C PHE A 553 -9.06 -40.39 7.58
N HIS A 554 -9.04 -40.51 6.25
CA HIS A 554 -9.54 -41.66 5.49
C HIS A 554 -10.97 -42.04 5.90
N GLY A 555 -11.82 -41.04 6.08
CA GLY A 555 -13.19 -41.16 6.55
C GLY A 555 -14.22 -41.56 5.49
N ASP A 556 -13.81 -41.69 4.22
CA ASP A 556 -14.73 -42.02 3.13
C ASP A 556 -15.51 -43.31 3.40
N GLY A 557 -16.83 -43.25 3.20
CA GLY A 557 -17.76 -44.35 3.52
C GLY A 557 -17.90 -44.74 5.00
N LYS A 558 -17.22 -44.06 5.94
CA LYS A 558 -17.26 -44.36 7.40
C LYS A 558 -18.17 -43.41 8.18
N ASP A 559 -18.53 -43.81 9.40
CA ASP A 559 -19.22 -42.95 10.37
C ASP A 559 -18.29 -41.80 10.81
N LYS A 560 -18.75 -40.56 10.64
CA LYS A 560 -17.92 -39.36 10.86
C LYS A 560 -17.58 -39.13 12.32
N LEU A 561 -18.44 -39.58 13.23
CA LEU A 561 -18.21 -39.44 14.66
C LEU A 561 -17.15 -40.43 15.13
N GLU A 562 -17.15 -41.66 14.60
CA GLU A 562 -16.10 -42.64 14.85
C GLU A 562 -14.75 -42.17 14.31
N VAL A 563 -14.70 -41.65 13.08
CA VAL A 563 -13.46 -41.10 12.48
C VAL A 563 -12.94 -39.91 13.29
N PHE A 564 -13.82 -39.00 13.70
CA PHE A 564 -13.46 -37.88 14.58
C PHE A 564 -12.87 -38.37 15.89
N ARG A 565 -13.53 -39.30 16.58
CA ARG A 565 -13.08 -39.83 17.88
C ARG A 565 -11.73 -40.53 17.79
N ALA A 566 -11.50 -41.29 16.71
CA ALA A 566 -10.23 -41.96 16.47
C ALA A 566 -9.06 -40.99 16.26
N ASN A 567 -9.33 -39.77 15.79
CA ASN A 567 -8.32 -38.76 15.46
C ASN A 567 -8.43 -37.49 16.33
N ARG A 568 -9.15 -37.59 17.45
CA ARG A 568 -9.58 -36.43 18.25
C ARG A 568 -8.42 -35.55 18.70
N GLU A 569 -7.35 -36.15 19.19
CA GLU A 569 -6.20 -35.41 19.70
C GLU A 569 -5.56 -34.52 18.62
N VAL A 570 -5.40 -35.05 17.40
CA VAL A 570 -4.84 -34.30 16.27
C VAL A 570 -5.77 -33.16 15.86
N ILE A 571 -7.08 -33.41 15.82
CA ILE A 571 -8.10 -32.42 15.48
C ILE A 571 -8.16 -31.30 16.53
N GLU A 572 -8.11 -31.65 17.81
CA GLU A 572 -8.09 -30.71 18.93
C GLU A 572 -6.83 -29.84 18.93
N GLN A 573 -5.66 -30.43 18.68
CA GLN A 573 -4.40 -29.68 18.52
C GLN A 573 -4.48 -28.68 17.37
N GLU A 574 -5.08 -29.08 16.25
CA GLU A 574 -5.25 -28.20 15.09
C GLU A 574 -6.19 -27.02 15.38
N VAL A 575 -7.33 -27.29 16.01
CA VAL A 575 -8.28 -26.26 16.43
C VAL A 575 -7.62 -25.28 17.41
N ARG A 576 -6.91 -25.80 18.43
CA ARG A 576 -6.18 -24.99 19.40
C ARG A 576 -5.18 -24.07 18.71
N ARG A 577 -4.39 -24.59 17.76
CA ARG A 577 -3.43 -23.81 16.96
C ARG A 577 -4.09 -22.67 16.19
N LYS A 578 -5.21 -22.93 15.50
CA LYS A 578 -5.97 -21.90 14.77
C LYS A 578 -6.52 -20.84 15.72
N TYR A 579 -7.12 -21.26 16.84
CA TYR A 579 -7.70 -20.36 17.84
C TYR A 579 -6.67 -19.43 18.48
N ILE A 580 -5.54 -20.02 18.91
CA ILE A 580 -4.38 -19.30 19.42
C ILE A 580 -3.98 -18.22 18.39
N ALA A 581 -3.80 -18.55 17.12
CA ALA A 581 -3.47 -17.57 16.07
C ALA A 581 -4.59 -16.55 15.74
N GLY A 582 -5.75 -16.67 16.39
CA GLY A 582 -6.94 -15.86 16.16
C GLY A 582 -7.57 -16.09 14.79
N ASP A 583 -7.34 -17.26 14.19
CA ASP A 583 -7.99 -17.69 12.94
C ASP A 583 -9.36 -18.31 13.21
N THR A 584 -10.26 -17.47 13.71
CA THR A 584 -11.66 -17.77 14.01
C THR A 584 -12.60 -17.30 12.89
N GLU A 585 -13.78 -17.93 12.82
CA GLU A 585 -14.94 -17.47 12.07
C GLU A 585 -15.51 -16.17 12.65
N MET A 586 -16.41 -15.49 11.93
CA MET A 586 -16.94 -14.18 12.36
C MET A 586 -17.72 -14.25 13.69
N ASP A 587 -18.31 -15.41 13.99
CA ASP A 587 -19.02 -15.67 15.24
C ASP A 587 -18.09 -16.13 16.38
N GLY A 588 -16.77 -16.14 16.15
CA GLY A 588 -15.76 -16.58 17.10
C GLY A 588 -15.51 -18.09 17.11
N SER A 589 -16.25 -18.88 16.31
CA SER A 589 -16.03 -20.33 16.20
C SER A 589 -14.74 -20.68 15.44
N VAL A 590 -14.29 -21.93 15.55
CA VAL A 590 -13.13 -22.44 14.81
C VAL A 590 -13.57 -23.57 13.89
N LEU A 591 -13.29 -23.45 12.60
CA LEU A 591 -13.57 -24.49 11.61
C LEU A 591 -12.26 -24.98 10.95
N ILE A 592 -12.07 -26.30 10.97
CA ILE A 592 -11.08 -27.02 10.18
C ILE A 592 -11.74 -27.47 8.88
N ARG A 593 -11.17 -27.02 7.76
CA ARG A 593 -11.48 -27.45 6.38
C ARG A 593 -10.38 -28.42 5.91
N ALA A 594 -10.60 -29.12 4.80
CA ALA A 594 -9.61 -30.06 4.27
C ALA A 594 -8.27 -29.36 4.02
N ASP A 595 -8.31 -28.21 3.33
CA ASP A 595 -7.13 -27.37 3.09
C ASP A 595 -6.36 -26.95 4.36
N ASP A 596 -6.99 -26.95 5.55
CA ASP A 596 -6.32 -26.57 6.79
C ASP A 596 -5.31 -27.62 7.30
N LEU A 597 -5.45 -28.87 6.85
CA LEU A 597 -4.68 -30.01 7.33
C LEU A 597 -3.51 -30.32 6.37
N PRO A 598 -2.36 -30.77 6.92
CA PRO A 598 -1.29 -31.30 6.09
C PRO A 598 -1.73 -32.60 5.40
N GLU A 599 -1.20 -32.84 4.19
CA GLU A 599 -1.37 -34.11 3.45
C GLU A 599 -0.79 -35.31 4.19
#